data_AF-A0A6P0TBH7-F1
#
_entry.id   AF-A0A6P0TBH7-F1
#
_cell.length_a   1.000
_cell.length_b   1.000
_cell.length_c   1.000
_cell.angle_alpha   90.00
_cell.angle_beta   90.00
_cell.angle_gamma   90.00
#
_symmetry.space_group_name_H-M   'P 1'
#
loop_
_entity.id
_entity.type
_entity.pdbx_description
1 polymer ?
#
loop_
_entity_poly.entity_id
_entity_poly.type
_entity_poly.pdbx_seq_one_letter_code
_entity_poly.pdbx_strand_id
1 'polypeptide(L)'
;MTSLVATMALVFSCGGAIALLQQPRLQQLTDATAVLSQDDLERQIEQESLRLTLWKRLPTLGLDNLMAKWTFLTFLQYFGDDEVRQRTDYSLSPQYFEVILENDPYFWDAYLFLPGSTTMYAAKPQRTIEIMEQHLPKLSPKVPDRAYFIWRWKATDELLFLDNPEAATDSYQTAAEWATEYDTEEGQLIAEISKGTANFLRENPTSRAVQVSAWMTVYGNAFDDATRQRAVDNIRELGGEIVFDENGQVVEVRTPQD
;
A
#
# COMPACT_ATOMS: atom_id res chain seq x y z
N MET A 1 -9.04 -43.53 -30.11
CA MET A 1 -8.64 -44.20 -28.86
C MET A 1 -7.25 -43.79 -28.36
N THR A 2 -6.22 -43.77 -29.21
CA THR A 2 -4.84 -43.41 -28.83
C THR A 2 -4.69 -41.98 -28.29
N SER A 3 -5.39 -41.00 -28.85
CA SER A 3 -5.38 -39.61 -28.35
C SER A 3 -6.01 -39.46 -26.96
N LEU A 4 -7.09 -40.18 -26.65
CA LEU A 4 -7.77 -40.09 -25.36
C LEU A 4 -6.90 -40.66 -24.22
N VAL A 5 -6.21 -41.78 -24.49
CA VAL A 5 -5.29 -42.42 -23.55
C VAL A 5 -4.07 -41.54 -23.26
N ALA A 6 -3.53 -40.87 -24.28
CA ALA A 6 -2.41 -39.94 -24.12
C ALA A 6 -2.81 -38.70 -23.28
N THR A 7 -4.00 -38.14 -23.51
CA THR A 7 -4.50 -37.00 -22.71
C THR A 7 -4.75 -37.40 -21.26
N MET A 8 -5.34 -38.58 -21.01
CA MET A 8 -5.52 -39.07 -19.64
C MET A 8 -4.18 -39.31 -18.95
N ALA A 9 -3.21 -39.92 -19.63
CA ALA A 9 -1.87 -40.14 -19.06
C ALA A 9 -1.18 -38.81 -18.69
N LEU A 10 -1.33 -37.77 -19.51
CA LEU A 10 -0.77 -36.44 -19.23
C LEU A 10 -1.44 -35.78 -18.02
N VAL A 11 -2.77 -35.84 -17.93
CA VAL A 11 -3.53 -35.29 -16.79
C VAL A 11 -3.15 -36.01 -15.49
N PHE A 12 -3.04 -37.34 -15.52
CA PHE A 12 -2.59 -38.11 -14.35
C PHE A 12 -1.12 -37.85 -13.99
N SER A 13 -0.23 -37.67 -14.96
CA SER A 13 1.17 -37.33 -14.66
C SER A 13 1.31 -35.93 -14.07
N CYS A 14 0.57 -34.95 -14.61
CA CYS A 14 0.54 -33.60 -14.08
C CYS A 14 -0.09 -33.57 -12.68
N GLY A 15 -1.22 -34.27 -12.47
CA GLY A 15 -1.86 -34.38 -11.15
C GLY A 15 -0.97 -35.07 -10.12
N GLY A 16 -0.27 -36.15 -10.50
CA GLY A 16 0.68 -36.85 -9.63
C GLY A 16 1.90 -36.00 -9.29
N ALA A 17 2.45 -35.25 -10.26
CA ALA A 17 3.54 -34.31 -10.00
C ALA A 17 3.10 -33.18 -9.06
N ILE A 18 1.89 -32.62 -9.25
CA ILE A 18 1.32 -31.61 -8.35
C ILE A 18 1.17 -32.18 -6.94
N ALA A 19 0.62 -33.39 -6.79
CA ALA A 19 0.46 -34.02 -5.48
C ALA A 19 1.80 -34.22 -4.75
N LEU A 20 2.83 -34.70 -5.47
CA LEU A 20 4.17 -34.87 -4.91
C LEU A 20 4.84 -33.54 -4.54
N LEU A 21 4.63 -32.49 -5.35
CA LEU A 21 5.15 -31.15 -5.06
C LEU A 21 4.41 -30.46 -3.91
N GLN A 22 3.15 -30.83 -3.66
CA GLN A 22 2.36 -30.27 -2.54
C GLN A 22 2.49 -31.06 -1.23
N GLN A 23 3.01 -32.29 -1.26
CA GLN A 23 3.20 -33.11 -0.06
C GLN A 23 4.05 -32.43 1.04
N PRO A 24 5.18 -31.75 0.74
CA PRO A 24 5.97 -31.06 1.77
C PRO A 24 5.22 -29.86 2.37
N ARG A 25 4.43 -29.15 1.55
CA ARG A 25 3.58 -28.05 2.04
C ARG A 25 2.47 -28.57 2.93
N LEU A 26 1.86 -29.71 2.58
CA LEU A 26 0.86 -30.35 3.42
C LEU A 26 1.44 -30.76 4.78
N GLN A 27 2.65 -31.33 4.79
CA GLN A 27 3.36 -31.66 6.04
C GLN A 27 3.63 -30.42 6.89
N GLN A 28 4.13 -29.33 6.29
CA GLN A 28 4.30 -28.04 6.96
C GLN A 28 2.99 -27.47 7.51
N LEU A 29 1.87 -27.62 6.80
CA LEU A 29 0.56 -27.16 7.26
C LEU A 29 0.00 -28.02 8.42
N THR A 30 0.29 -29.32 8.44
CA THR A 30 -0.02 -30.17 9.61
C THR A 30 0.88 -29.87 10.82
N ASP A 31 2.11 -29.44 10.58
CA ASP A 31 3.04 -28.99 11.62
C ASP A 31 2.82 -27.51 12.03
N ALA A 32 1.96 -26.77 11.33
CA ALA A 32 1.65 -25.34 11.54
C ALA A 32 0.92 -25.02 12.86
N THR A 33 0.79 -25.99 13.77
CA THR A 33 0.44 -25.73 15.17
C THR A 33 1.63 -25.24 15.99
N ALA A 34 2.85 -25.32 15.46
CA ALA A 34 4.03 -24.72 16.08
C ALA A 34 4.08 -23.21 15.84
N VAL A 35 4.19 -22.42 16.91
CA VAL A 35 4.45 -20.98 16.83
C VAL A 35 5.80 -20.77 16.14
N LEU A 36 5.80 -20.07 15.01
CA LEU A 36 7.01 -19.79 14.24
C LEU A 36 8.02 -19.00 15.09
N SER A 37 9.30 -19.37 15.01
CA SER A 37 10.36 -18.59 15.66
C SER A 37 10.57 -17.23 14.97
N GLN A 38 11.27 -16.29 15.62
CA GLN A 38 11.57 -15.00 15.00
C GLN A 38 12.39 -15.17 13.71
N ASP A 39 13.44 -16.00 13.75
CA ASP A 39 14.28 -16.32 12.60
C ASP A 39 13.49 -16.93 11.43
N ASP A 40 12.46 -17.74 11.72
CA ASP A 40 11.59 -18.30 10.68
C ASP A 40 10.73 -17.23 10.03
N LEU A 41 10.22 -16.26 10.81
CA LEU A 41 9.44 -15.14 10.28
C LEU A 41 10.30 -14.22 9.42
N GLU A 42 11.51 -13.89 9.87
CA GLU A 42 12.45 -13.08 9.10
C GLU A 42 12.82 -13.76 7.77
N ARG A 43 13.08 -15.08 7.80
CA ARG A 43 13.33 -15.86 6.58
C ARG A 43 12.12 -15.84 5.63
N GLN A 44 10.89 -15.89 6.15
CA GLN A 44 9.69 -15.78 5.33
C GLN A 44 9.57 -14.41 4.67
N ILE A 45 9.86 -13.32 5.40
CA ILE A 45 9.89 -11.96 4.86
C ILE A 45 10.94 -11.81 3.75
N GLU A 46 12.14 -12.34 3.95
CA GLU A 46 13.20 -12.32 2.93
C GLU A 46 12.80 -13.08 1.66
N GLN A 47 12.22 -14.27 1.83
CA GLN A 47 11.72 -15.08 0.72
C GLN A 47 10.60 -14.36 -0.04
N GLU A 48 9.70 -13.70 0.69
CA GLU A 48 8.62 -12.92 0.09
C GLU A 48 9.17 -11.73 -0.70
N SER A 49 10.11 -10.98 -0.13
CA SER A 49 10.73 -9.85 -0.82
C SER A 49 11.48 -10.29 -2.09
N LEU A 50 12.20 -11.41 -2.04
CA LEU A 50 12.84 -11.98 -3.22
C LEU A 50 11.80 -12.37 -4.27
N ARG A 51 10.69 -12.99 -3.85
CA ARG A 51 9.59 -13.36 -4.74
C ARG A 51 8.98 -12.15 -5.43
N LEU A 52 8.68 -11.08 -4.70
CA LEU A 52 8.16 -9.82 -5.24
C LEU A 52 9.15 -9.19 -6.22
N THR A 53 10.44 -9.19 -5.88
CA THR A 53 11.51 -8.71 -6.78
C THR A 53 11.55 -9.48 -8.09
N LEU A 54 11.34 -10.80 -8.04
CA LEU A 54 11.25 -11.63 -9.24
C LEU A 54 9.97 -11.37 -10.03
N TRP A 55 8.80 -11.31 -9.38
CA TRP A 55 7.52 -11.04 -10.03
C TRP A 55 7.47 -9.67 -10.71
N LYS A 56 8.20 -8.68 -10.19
CA LYS A 56 8.37 -7.37 -10.85
C LYS A 56 9.06 -7.47 -12.22
N ARG A 57 9.95 -8.45 -12.41
CA ARG A 57 10.88 -8.52 -13.56
C ARG A 57 10.57 -9.63 -14.55
N LEU A 58 9.81 -10.64 -14.15
CA LEU A 58 9.54 -11.80 -14.99
C LEU A 58 8.50 -11.46 -16.07
N PRO A 59 8.69 -11.94 -17.31
CA PRO A 59 7.68 -11.78 -18.34
C PRO A 59 6.42 -12.55 -17.94
N THR A 60 5.28 -11.89 -18.00
CA THR A 60 3.97 -12.48 -17.69
C THR A 60 3.37 -13.28 -18.85
N LEU A 61 3.98 -13.18 -20.04
CA LEU A 61 3.52 -13.83 -21.28
C LEU A 61 2.07 -13.42 -21.65
N GLY A 62 1.71 -12.16 -21.37
CA GLY A 62 0.39 -11.58 -21.67
C GLY A 62 -0.66 -11.81 -20.58
N LEU A 63 -0.22 -12.22 -19.38
CA LEU A 63 -1.07 -12.46 -18.20
C LEU A 63 -0.86 -11.39 -17.11
N ASP A 64 -0.57 -10.16 -17.51
CA ASP A 64 -0.20 -9.08 -16.58
C ASP A 64 -1.30 -8.81 -15.54
N ASN A 65 -2.56 -8.74 -15.97
CA ASN A 65 -3.70 -8.55 -15.07
C ASN A 65 -3.90 -9.71 -14.07
N LEU A 66 -3.56 -10.94 -14.45
CA LEU A 66 -3.61 -12.09 -13.56
C LEU A 66 -2.48 -12.03 -12.54
N MET A 67 -1.28 -11.63 -12.95
CA MET A 67 -0.15 -11.41 -12.05
C MET A 67 -0.46 -10.31 -11.03
N ALA A 68 -1.04 -9.19 -11.47
CA ALA A 68 -1.45 -8.09 -10.61
C ALA A 68 -2.49 -8.55 -9.57
N LYS A 69 -3.56 -9.24 -10.00
CA LYS A 69 -4.59 -9.79 -9.11
C LYS A 69 -4.06 -10.82 -8.13
N TRP A 70 -3.19 -11.72 -8.59
CA TRP A 70 -2.57 -12.72 -7.73
C TRP A 70 -1.68 -12.07 -6.66
N THR A 71 -0.89 -11.08 -7.07
CA THR A 71 -0.06 -10.29 -6.16
C THR A 71 -0.93 -9.54 -5.14
N PHE A 72 -2.06 -8.98 -5.57
CA PHE A 72 -3.01 -8.32 -4.67
C PHE A 72 -3.63 -9.28 -3.64
N LEU A 73 -4.02 -10.49 -4.05
CA LEU A 73 -4.52 -11.50 -3.10
C LEU A 73 -3.46 -11.89 -2.07
N THR A 74 -2.20 -11.98 -2.51
CA THR A 74 -1.07 -12.23 -1.62
C THR A 74 -0.84 -11.06 -0.67
N PHE A 75 -0.95 -9.83 -1.17
CA PHE A 75 -0.91 -8.63 -0.33
C PHE A 75 -2.00 -8.67 0.75
N LEU A 76 -3.24 -9.05 0.42
CA LEU A 76 -4.32 -9.14 1.42
C LEU A 76 -4.00 -10.13 2.54
N GLN A 77 -3.34 -11.26 2.21
CA GLN A 77 -2.88 -12.22 3.22
C GLN A 77 -1.72 -11.67 4.05
N TYR A 78 -0.73 -11.06 3.40
CA TYR A 78 0.39 -10.40 4.07
C TYR A 78 -0.09 -9.29 5.01
N PHE A 79 -1.06 -8.50 4.57
CA PHE A 79 -1.57 -7.35 5.29
C PHE A 79 -2.54 -7.75 6.42
N GLY A 80 -3.33 -8.80 6.24
CA GLY A 80 -4.30 -9.25 7.22
C GLY A 80 -3.76 -10.18 8.32
N ASP A 81 -2.48 -10.56 8.27
CA ASP A 81 -1.85 -11.44 9.27
C ASP A 81 -1.29 -10.63 10.44
N ASP A 82 -2.18 -10.03 11.24
CA ASP A 82 -1.83 -9.14 12.34
C ASP A 82 -0.87 -9.80 13.35
N GLU A 83 -1.04 -11.09 13.65
CA GLU A 83 -0.20 -11.82 14.59
C GLU A 83 1.26 -11.89 14.12
N VAL A 84 1.47 -12.16 12.83
CA VAL A 84 2.83 -12.14 12.25
C VAL A 84 3.34 -10.71 12.12
N ARG A 85 2.49 -9.75 11.76
CA ARG A 85 2.88 -8.33 11.60
C ARG A 85 3.30 -7.67 12.92
N GLN A 86 2.69 -8.04 14.05
CA GLN A 86 3.13 -7.62 15.40
C GLN A 86 4.57 -8.06 15.73
N ARG A 87 5.06 -9.11 15.09
CA ARG A 87 6.41 -9.66 15.29
C ARG A 87 7.37 -9.31 14.17
N THR A 88 6.86 -8.74 13.09
CA THR A 88 7.63 -8.33 11.90
C THR A 88 7.30 -6.88 11.60
N ASP A 89 6.80 -6.55 10.41
CA ASP A 89 6.42 -5.20 9.99
C ASP A 89 5.57 -5.23 8.70
N TYR A 90 5.19 -4.04 8.23
CA TYR A 90 4.56 -3.80 6.92
C TYR A 90 5.56 -3.32 5.85
N SER A 91 6.85 -3.61 6.00
CA SER A 91 7.90 -3.04 5.14
C SER A 91 7.80 -3.42 3.66
N LEU A 92 7.11 -4.52 3.33
CA LEU A 92 6.91 -5.03 1.97
C LEU A 92 5.71 -4.41 1.25
N SER A 93 4.83 -3.66 1.93
CA SER A 93 3.68 -2.99 1.30
C SER A 93 4.03 -2.21 0.01
N PRO A 94 5.09 -1.38 -0.03
CA PRO A 94 5.47 -0.73 -1.28
C PRO A 94 5.92 -1.69 -2.39
N GLN A 95 6.56 -2.82 -2.07
CA GLN A 95 6.95 -3.81 -3.10
C GLN A 95 5.72 -4.48 -3.71
N TYR A 96 4.70 -4.79 -2.91
CA TYR A 96 3.42 -5.25 -3.43
C TYR A 96 2.79 -4.20 -4.35
N PHE A 97 2.77 -2.94 -3.92
CA PHE A 97 2.19 -1.86 -4.70
C PHE A 97 2.86 -1.73 -6.07
N GLU A 98 4.19 -1.75 -6.11
CA GLU A 98 4.98 -1.71 -7.34
C GLU A 98 4.68 -2.89 -8.26
N VAL A 99 4.75 -4.13 -7.74
CA VAL A 99 4.53 -5.32 -8.58
C VAL A 99 3.12 -5.27 -9.18
N ILE A 100 2.12 -4.85 -8.42
CA ILE A 100 0.75 -4.75 -8.91
C ILE A 100 0.65 -3.74 -10.05
N LEU A 101 1.14 -2.50 -9.87
CA LEU A 101 0.97 -1.44 -10.87
C LEU A 101 1.92 -1.53 -12.08
N GLU A 102 3.07 -2.22 -11.95
CA GLU A 102 3.92 -2.55 -13.09
C GLU A 102 3.21 -3.52 -14.05
N ASN A 103 2.41 -4.44 -13.51
CA ASN A 103 1.66 -5.41 -14.28
C ASN A 103 0.29 -4.88 -14.74
N ASP A 104 -0.45 -4.19 -13.87
CA ASP A 104 -1.73 -3.59 -14.21
C ASP A 104 -1.85 -2.19 -13.60
N PRO A 105 -1.44 -1.14 -14.32
CA PRO A 105 -1.51 0.23 -13.83
C PRO A 105 -2.96 0.73 -13.68
N TYR A 106 -3.96 0.04 -14.22
CA TYR A 106 -5.37 0.44 -14.11
C TYR A 106 -6.08 -0.26 -12.95
N PHE A 107 -5.34 -1.01 -12.12
CA PHE A 107 -5.95 -1.80 -11.07
C PHE A 107 -6.39 -0.93 -9.89
N TRP A 108 -7.68 -0.59 -9.89
CA TRP A 108 -8.32 0.27 -8.88
C TRP A 108 -8.03 -0.15 -7.42
N ASP A 109 -8.17 -1.43 -7.09
CA ASP A 109 -7.97 -1.90 -5.71
C ASP A 109 -6.54 -1.66 -5.21
N ALA A 110 -5.55 -1.66 -6.11
CA ALA A 110 -4.18 -1.32 -5.76
C ALA A 110 -4.10 0.11 -5.21
N TYR A 111 -4.72 1.08 -5.90
CA TYR A 111 -4.75 2.46 -5.44
C TYR A 111 -5.60 2.68 -4.19
N LEU A 112 -6.63 1.86 -3.98
CA LEU A 112 -7.48 1.96 -2.80
C LEU A 112 -6.78 1.47 -1.52
N PHE A 113 -6.05 0.35 -1.60
CA PHE A 113 -5.51 -0.33 -0.41
C PHE A 113 -4.03 -0.04 -0.14
N LEU A 114 -3.20 0.03 -1.18
CA LEU A 114 -1.74 0.01 -1.02
C LEU A 114 -1.12 1.35 -0.61
N PRO A 115 -1.62 2.52 -1.05
CA PRO A 115 -1.13 3.81 -0.54
C PRO A 115 -1.26 3.91 0.98
N GLY A 116 -2.45 3.60 1.52
CA GLY A 116 -2.68 3.58 2.97
C GLY A 116 -1.78 2.58 3.69
N SER A 117 -1.60 1.38 3.14
CA SER A 117 -0.68 0.38 3.71
C SER A 117 0.78 0.87 3.72
N THR A 118 1.23 1.51 2.65
CA THR A 118 2.60 1.99 2.50
C THR A 118 2.88 3.22 3.37
N THR A 119 1.95 4.17 3.41
CA THR A 119 2.09 5.41 4.19
C THR A 119 1.78 5.18 5.67
N MET A 120 0.64 4.60 6.00
CA MET A 120 0.15 4.53 7.38
C MET A 120 0.74 3.39 8.20
N TYR A 121 1.08 2.26 7.56
CA TYR A 121 1.57 1.06 8.26
C TYR A 121 3.06 0.85 8.07
N ALA A 122 3.61 1.17 6.88
CA ALA A 122 5.05 1.09 6.66
C ALA A 122 5.78 2.41 6.96
N ALA A 123 5.08 3.52 7.18
CA ALA A 123 5.65 4.86 7.35
C ALA A 123 6.56 5.27 6.17
N LYS A 124 6.10 5.04 4.93
CA LYS A 124 6.86 5.32 3.69
C LYS A 124 6.08 6.19 2.68
N PRO A 125 5.60 7.39 3.06
CA PRO A 125 4.85 8.30 2.18
C PRO A 125 5.59 8.68 0.90
N GLN A 126 6.91 8.92 1.00
CA GLN A 126 7.73 9.25 -0.17
C GLN A 126 7.68 8.12 -1.21
N ARG A 127 7.74 6.86 -0.76
CA ARG A 127 7.67 5.71 -1.66
C ARG A 127 6.27 5.56 -2.27
N THR A 128 5.22 5.85 -1.51
CA THR A 128 3.85 5.87 -2.02
C THR A 128 3.73 6.82 -3.22
N ILE A 129 4.21 8.07 -3.07
CA ILE A 129 4.14 9.08 -4.13
C ILE A 129 4.98 8.68 -5.35
N GLU A 130 6.22 8.22 -5.16
CA GLU A 130 7.07 7.77 -6.26
C GLU A 130 6.40 6.68 -7.12
N ILE A 131 5.76 5.70 -6.48
CA ILE A 131 5.06 4.62 -7.18
C ILE A 131 3.85 5.18 -7.94
N MET A 132 3.07 6.06 -7.31
CA MET A 132 1.91 6.67 -7.95
C MET A 132 2.32 7.52 -9.16
N GLU A 133 3.34 8.37 -9.03
CA GLU A 133 3.85 9.23 -10.10
C GLU A 133 4.37 8.44 -11.31
N GLN A 134 4.97 7.27 -11.08
CA GLN A 134 5.42 6.40 -12.17
C GLN A 134 4.24 5.88 -13.03
N HIS A 135 3.04 5.77 -12.47
CA HIS A 135 1.91 5.08 -13.09
C HIS A 135 0.73 5.99 -13.46
N LEU A 136 0.55 7.11 -12.76
CA LEU A 136 -0.48 8.11 -13.05
C LEU A 136 -0.52 8.59 -14.51
N PRO A 137 0.62 8.78 -15.23
CA PRO A 137 0.59 9.17 -16.65
C PRO A 137 -0.09 8.17 -17.58
N LYS A 138 -0.31 6.92 -17.14
CA LYS A 138 -1.02 5.89 -17.90
C LYS A 138 -2.54 6.02 -17.74
N LEU A 139 -3.01 6.72 -16.72
CA LEU A 139 -4.42 6.84 -16.38
C LEU A 139 -5.12 7.96 -17.18
N SER A 140 -6.44 7.96 -17.12
CA SER A 140 -7.28 9.04 -17.63
C SER A 140 -8.45 9.28 -16.68
N PRO A 141 -9.22 10.37 -16.81
CA PRO A 141 -10.33 10.68 -15.90
C PRO A 141 -11.29 9.52 -15.67
N LYS A 142 -11.54 8.70 -16.71
CA LYS A 142 -12.48 7.57 -16.68
C LYS A 142 -11.82 6.19 -16.67
N VAL A 143 -10.49 6.13 -16.58
CA VAL A 143 -9.75 4.85 -16.61
C VAL A 143 -8.59 4.90 -15.60
N PRO A 144 -8.65 4.14 -14.49
CA PRO A 144 -9.80 3.34 -14.04
C PRO A 144 -11.02 4.20 -13.70
N ASP A 145 -12.16 3.56 -13.51
CA ASP A 145 -13.34 4.29 -13.04
C ASP A 145 -13.04 4.99 -11.70
N ARG A 146 -13.52 6.22 -11.56
CA ARG A 146 -13.33 7.10 -10.40
C ARG A 146 -11.87 7.44 -10.11
N ALA A 147 -11.01 7.50 -11.13
CA ALA A 147 -9.59 7.81 -10.97
C ALA A 147 -9.30 9.18 -10.30
N TYR A 148 -10.28 10.09 -10.23
CA TYR A 148 -10.17 11.32 -9.43
C TYR A 148 -9.88 11.07 -7.94
N PHE A 149 -10.29 9.94 -7.36
CA PHE A 149 -9.92 9.59 -5.98
C PHE A 149 -8.43 9.29 -5.82
N ILE A 150 -7.80 8.71 -6.86
CA ILE A 150 -6.36 8.40 -6.83
C ILE A 150 -5.56 9.69 -6.63
N TRP A 151 -5.94 10.75 -7.35
CA TRP A 151 -5.35 12.08 -7.18
C TRP A 151 -5.60 12.67 -5.79
N ARG A 152 -6.78 12.45 -5.19
CA ARG A 152 -7.06 12.91 -3.82
C ARG A 152 -6.22 12.19 -2.78
N TRP A 153 -5.99 10.89 -2.94
CA TRP A 153 -5.11 10.13 -2.04
C TRP A 153 -3.66 10.59 -2.17
N LYS A 154 -3.17 10.80 -3.40
CA LYS A 154 -1.87 11.43 -3.64
C LYS A 154 -1.76 12.80 -2.96
N ALA A 155 -2.74 13.68 -3.16
CA ALA A 155 -2.76 15.01 -2.56
C ALA A 155 -2.73 14.97 -1.02
N THR A 156 -3.40 14.00 -0.43
CA THR A 156 -3.40 13.79 1.02
C THR A 156 -2.00 13.44 1.52
N ASP A 157 -1.30 12.55 0.81
CA ASP A 157 0.04 12.15 1.19
C ASP A 157 1.07 13.28 1.03
N GLU A 158 0.97 14.02 -0.07
CA GLU A 158 1.80 15.20 -0.34
C GLU A 158 1.64 16.28 0.74
N LEU A 159 0.40 16.55 1.15
CA LEU A 159 0.10 17.57 2.14
C LEU A 159 0.50 17.15 3.56
N LEU A 160 0.03 15.96 3.97
CA LEU A 160 0.07 15.56 5.38
C LEU A 160 1.39 14.94 5.79
N PHE A 161 2.12 14.32 4.87
CA PHE A 161 3.31 13.54 5.20
C PHE A 161 4.60 14.04 4.53
N LEU A 162 4.49 14.78 3.42
CA LEU A 162 5.66 15.29 2.67
C LEU A 162 5.83 16.80 2.71
N ASP A 163 4.97 17.52 3.44
CA ASP A 163 4.98 18.99 3.55
C ASP A 163 5.05 19.70 2.19
N ASN A 164 4.32 19.17 1.22
CA ASN A 164 4.33 19.67 -0.16
C ASN A 164 2.93 20.20 -0.57
N PRO A 165 2.54 21.39 -0.07
CA PRO A 165 1.23 21.97 -0.33
C PRO A 165 1.02 22.38 -1.79
N GLU A 166 2.10 22.72 -2.51
CA GLU A 166 2.04 23.05 -3.94
C GLU A 166 1.65 21.82 -4.74
N ALA A 167 2.36 20.69 -4.55
CA ALA A 167 2.02 19.44 -5.21
C ALA A 167 0.62 18.94 -4.81
N ALA A 168 0.26 19.05 -3.53
CA ALA A 168 -1.08 18.69 -3.06
C ALA A 168 -2.17 19.56 -3.71
N THR A 169 -1.92 20.86 -3.89
CA THR A 169 -2.83 21.78 -4.60
C THR A 169 -3.05 21.32 -6.04
N ASP A 170 -1.98 20.97 -6.75
CA ASP A 170 -2.05 20.49 -8.13
C ASP A 170 -2.76 19.14 -8.23
N SER A 171 -2.50 18.23 -7.30
CA SER A 171 -3.18 16.93 -7.23
C SER A 171 -4.67 17.09 -6.93
N TYR A 172 -5.08 17.96 -5.99
CA TYR A 172 -6.50 18.26 -5.74
C TYR A 172 -7.17 18.97 -6.92
N GLN A 173 -6.46 19.86 -7.61
CA GLN A 173 -6.96 20.52 -8.82
C GLN A 173 -7.21 19.50 -9.93
N THR A 174 -6.27 18.58 -10.16
CA THR A 174 -6.39 17.49 -11.13
C THR A 174 -7.56 16.57 -10.77
N ALA A 175 -7.71 16.21 -9.48
CA ALA A 175 -8.86 15.44 -9.00
C ALA A 175 -10.19 16.15 -9.31
N ALA A 176 -10.24 17.47 -9.09
CA ALA A 176 -11.44 18.25 -9.38
C ALA A 176 -11.79 18.20 -10.87
N GLU A 177 -10.82 18.44 -11.73
CA GLU A 177 -10.98 18.38 -13.19
C GLU A 177 -11.45 17.00 -13.66
N TRP A 178 -10.81 15.92 -13.17
CA TRP A 178 -11.17 14.57 -13.55
C TRP A 178 -12.58 14.18 -13.07
N ALA A 179 -13.00 14.68 -11.91
CA ALA A 179 -14.34 14.44 -11.39
C ALA A 179 -15.43 15.16 -12.21
N THR A 180 -15.13 16.29 -12.86
CA THR A 180 -16.10 16.98 -13.74
C THR A 180 -16.48 16.19 -14.99
N GLU A 181 -15.68 15.20 -15.38
CA GLU A 181 -15.99 14.30 -16.50
C GLU A 181 -17.15 13.34 -16.19
N TYR A 182 -17.60 13.28 -14.93
CA TYR A 182 -18.68 12.43 -14.46
C TYR A 182 -19.98 13.22 -14.27
N ASP A 183 -21.02 12.85 -15.03
CA ASP A 183 -22.37 13.39 -14.85
C ASP A 183 -23.12 12.65 -13.75
N THR A 184 -22.56 12.66 -12.55
CA THR A 184 -23.12 12.04 -11.34
C THR A 184 -23.04 13.00 -10.17
N GLU A 185 -23.95 12.87 -9.21
CA GLU A 185 -23.92 13.67 -7.97
C GLU A 185 -22.58 13.50 -7.23
N GLU A 186 -22.01 12.29 -7.21
CA GLU A 186 -20.69 12.02 -6.63
C GLU A 186 -19.58 12.79 -7.37
N GLY A 187 -19.56 12.75 -8.71
CA GLY A 187 -18.57 13.46 -9.52
C GLY A 187 -18.62 14.97 -9.28
N GLN A 188 -19.82 15.55 -9.28
CA GLN A 188 -20.01 16.98 -9.03
C GLN A 188 -19.57 17.39 -7.62
N LEU A 189 -19.96 16.60 -6.61
CA LEU A 189 -19.56 16.85 -5.22
C LEU A 189 -18.04 16.77 -5.04
N ILE A 190 -17.40 15.75 -5.61
CA ILE A 190 -15.95 15.58 -5.49
C ILE A 190 -15.20 16.65 -6.27
N ALA A 191 -15.72 17.10 -7.42
CA ALA A 191 -15.17 18.23 -8.15
C ALA A 191 -15.20 19.51 -7.30
N GLU A 192 -16.33 19.81 -6.67
CA GLU A 192 -16.49 20.99 -5.82
C GLU A 192 -15.56 20.96 -4.61
N ILE A 193 -15.58 19.86 -3.84
CA ILE A 193 -14.75 19.72 -2.64
C ILE A 193 -13.27 19.81 -2.99
N SER A 194 -12.81 19.09 -4.02
CA SER A 194 -11.39 19.05 -4.38
C SER A 194 -10.91 20.42 -4.87
N LYS A 195 -11.72 21.13 -5.66
CA LYS A 195 -11.41 22.51 -6.07
C LYS A 195 -11.39 23.47 -4.87
N GLY A 196 -12.33 23.33 -3.94
CA GLY A 196 -12.37 24.09 -2.70
C GLY A 196 -11.10 23.90 -1.87
N THR A 197 -10.65 22.65 -1.70
CA THR A 197 -9.40 22.34 -1.00
C THR A 197 -8.19 22.92 -1.73
N ALA A 198 -8.08 22.76 -3.06
CA ALA A 198 -6.98 23.35 -3.82
C ALA A 198 -6.93 24.88 -3.67
N ASN A 199 -8.07 25.56 -3.70
CA ASN A 199 -8.13 27.01 -3.46
C ASN A 199 -7.70 27.39 -2.04
N PHE A 200 -8.17 26.65 -1.03
CA PHE A 200 -7.80 26.87 0.36
C PHE A 200 -6.30 26.74 0.58
N LEU A 201 -5.66 25.70 0.01
CA LEU A 201 -4.23 25.46 0.14
C LEU A 201 -3.37 26.56 -0.50
N ARG A 202 -3.88 27.27 -1.53
CA ARG A 202 -3.17 28.43 -2.09
C ARG A 202 -3.07 29.60 -1.12
N GLU A 203 -4.02 29.71 -0.19
CA GLU A 203 -4.08 30.78 0.81
C GLU A 203 -3.49 30.34 2.17
N ASN A 204 -3.69 29.07 2.53
CA ASN A 204 -3.29 28.48 3.80
C ASN A 204 -2.59 27.12 3.52
N PRO A 205 -1.30 27.15 3.16
CA PRO A 205 -0.63 26.01 2.54
C PRO A 205 -0.49 24.80 3.46
N THR A 206 -0.04 24.98 4.70
CA THR A 206 0.16 23.86 5.62
C THR A 206 -0.13 24.24 7.06
N SER A 207 -0.43 23.24 7.89
CA SER A 207 -0.45 23.35 9.33
C SER A 207 0.38 22.21 9.91
N ARG A 208 1.46 22.57 10.61
CA ARG A 208 2.34 21.56 11.23
C ARG A 208 1.59 20.79 12.32
N ALA A 209 0.63 21.42 12.98
CA ALA A 209 -0.24 20.74 13.95
C ALA A 209 -1.06 19.60 13.29
N VAL A 210 -1.54 19.80 12.06
CA VAL A 210 -2.26 18.77 11.30
C VAL A 210 -1.30 17.66 10.86
N GLN A 211 -0.09 17.98 10.43
CA GLN A 211 0.92 16.98 10.04
C GLN A 211 1.38 16.15 11.25
N VAL A 212 1.57 16.76 12.42
CA VAL A 212 1.84 16.03 13.67
C VAL A 212 0.70 15.07 13.98
N SER A 213 -0.56 15.49 13.79
CA SER A 213 -1.72 14.62 13.98
C SER A 213 -1.75 13.45 12.98
N ALA A 214 -1.36 13.68 11.73
CA ALA A 214 -1.23 12.64 10.71
C ALA A 214 -0.15 11.60 11.11
N TRP A 215 1.03 12.04 11.53
CA TRP A 215 2.08 11.15 12.01
C TRP A 215 1.73 10.43 13.32
N MET A 216 0.91 11.04 14.19
CA MET A 216 0.36 10.34 15.36
C MET A 216 -0.57 9.19 14.97
N THR A 217 -1.26 9.30 13.84
CA THR A 217 -2.05 8.19 13.28
C THR A 217 -1.14 7.05 12.82
N VAL A 218 -0.01 7.36 12.19
CA VAL A 218 1.02 6.36 11.82
C VAL A 218 1.59 5.69 13.08
N TYR A 219 1.92 6.47 14.11
CA TYR A 219 2.41 5.95 15.39
C TYR A 219 1.39 4.98 16.02
N GLY A 220 0.11 5.36 16.05
CA GLY A 220 -0.97 4.55 16.63
C GLY A 220 -1.25 3.26 15.84
N ASN A 221 -1.04 3.27 14.53
CA ASN A 221 -1.23 2.11 13.66
C ASN A 221 0.01 1.21 13.57
N ALA A 222 1.15 1.60 14.15
CA ALA A 222 2.40 0.88 13.99
C ALA A 222 2.47 -0.40 14.84
N PHE A 223 2.79 -1.50 14.15
CA PHE A 223 2.94 -2.84 14.73
C PHE A 223 4.37 -3.13 15.18
N ASP A 224 5.33 -2.33 14.72
CA ASP A 224 6.75 -2.49 15.00
C ASP A 224 7.39 -1.18 15.49
N ASP A 225 8.46 -1.31 16.27
CA ASP A 225 9.16 -0.18 16.88
C ASP A 225 9.85 0.71 15.83
N ALA A 226 10.28 0.15 14.69
CA ALA A 226 10.94 0.95 13.65
C ALA A 226 9.95 1.91 12.98
N THR A 227 8.72 1.48 12.72
CA THR A 227 7.64 2.33 12.21
C THR A 227 7.23 3.38 13.24
N ARG A 228 7.12 3.02 14.52
CA ARG A 228 6.87 3.99 15.60
C ARG A 228 7.97 5.04 15.65
N GLN A 229 9.24 4.61 15.63
CA GLN A 229 10.37 5.52 15.69
C GLN A 229 10.38 6.48 14.49
N ARG A 230 10.11 5.99 13.27
CA ARG A 230 9.95 6.86 12.08
C ARG A 230 8.88 7.92 12.30
N ALA A 231 7.71 7.57 12.85
CA ALA A 231 6.67 8.54 13.15
C ALA A 231 7.10 9.58 14.20
N VAL A 232 7.77 9.13 15.28
CA VAL A 232 8.32 10.02 16.31
C VAL A 232 9.35 11.00 15.72
N ASP A 233 10.24 10.52 14.86
CA ASP A 233 11.28 11.34 14.24
C ASP A 233 10.66 12.42 13.33
N ASN A 234 9.65 12.05 12.53
CA ASN A 234 8.92 13.01 11.70
C ASN A 234 8.16 14.05 12.55
N ILE A 235 7.53 13.64 13.66
CA ILE A 235 6.85 14.57 14.58
C ILE A 235 7.85 15.59 15.16
N ARG A 236 9.04 15.12 15.55
CA ARG A 236 10.10 16.00 16.07
C ARG A 236 10.65 16.95 15.02
N GLU A 237 10.81 16.48 13.79
CA GLU A 237 11.26 17.31 12.66
C GLU A 237 10.26 18.44 12.36
N LEU A 238 8.96 18.16 12.52
CA LEU A 238 7.89 19.17 12.43
C LEU A 238 7.86 20.14 13.63
N GLY A 239 8.73 19.97 14.62
CA GLY A 239 8.75 20.77 15.85
C GLY A 239 7.72 20.35 16.90
N GLY A 240 7.10 19.17 16.74
CA GLY A 240 6.27 18.56 17.75
C GLY A 240 7.07 17.83 18.82
N GLU A 241 6.45 17.60 19.97
CA GLU A 241 7.02 16.84 21.08
C GLU A 241 6.07 15.71 21.48
N ILE A 242 6.63 14.53 21.75
CA ILE A 242 5.88 13.39 22.29
C ILE A 242 6.47 13.06 23.65
N VAL A 243 5.63 13.10 24.67
CA VAL A 243 5.99 12.76 26.04
C VAL A 243 5.51 11.34 26.33
N PHE A 244 6.43 10.52 26.83
CA PHE A 244 6.17 9.13 27.22
C PHE A 244 6.19 9.00 28.75
N ASP A 245 5.38 8.08 29.29
CA ASP A 245 5.48 7.65 30.68
C ASP A 245 6.61 6.64 30.91
N GLU A 246 6.77 6.19 32.16
CA GLU A 246 7.75 5.17 32.55
C GLU A 246 7.53 3.81 31.87
N ASN A 247 6.33 3.56 31.32
CA ASN A 247 5.96 2.34 30.62
C ASN A 247 6.07 2.48 29.09
N GLY A 248 6.55 3.62 28.58
CA GLY A 248 6.66 3.91 27.16
C GLY A 248 5.33 4.25 26.47
N GLN A 249 4.28 4.56 27.23
CA GLN A 249 2.99 5.00 26.69
C GLN A 249 2.99 6.50 26.44
N VAL A 250 2.35 6.92 25.35
CA VAL A 250 2.19 8.36 25.04
C VAL A 250 1.24 9.00 26.04
N VAL A 251 1.71 10.01 26.77
CA VAL A 251 0.89 10.77 27.74
C VAL A 251 0.52 12.15 27.23
N GLU A 252 1.35 12.74 26.36
CA GLU A 252 1.12 14.08 25.82
C GLU A 252 1.74 14.18 24.43
N VAL A 253 1.04 14.84 23.52
CA VAL A 253 1.56 15.27 22.22
C VAL A 253 1.42 16.79 22.16
N ARG A 254 2.54 17.49 22.03
CA ARG A 254 2.57 18.94 21.85
C ARG A 254 2.81 19.25 20.39
N THR A 255 1.89 20.00 19.81
CA THR A 255 2.04 20.49 18.44
C THR A 255 2.76 21.85 18.45
N PRO A 256 3.56 22.15 17.41
CA PRO A 256 4.07 23.50 17.21
C PRO A 256 2.90 24.49 17.06
N GLN A 257 3.14 25.76 17.42
CA GLN A 257 2.23 26.85 17.08
C GLN A 257 2.59 27.34 15.67
N ASP A 258 1.61 27.30 14.77
CA ASP A 258 1.72 27.84 13.39
C ASP A 258 1.54 29.36 13.37
#